data_AF-A0A2R4MCP1-F1
#
_entry.id   AF-A0A2R4MCP1-F1
#
_cell.length_a   1.000
_cell.length_b   1.000
_cell.length_c   1.000
_cell.angle_alpha   90.00
_cell.angle_beta   90.00
_cell.angle_gamma   90.00
#
_symmetry.space_group_name_H-M   'P 1'
#
loop_
_entity.id
_entity.type
_entity.pdbx_description
1 polymer ?
#
loop_
_entity_poly.entity_id
_entity_poly.type
_entity_poly.pdbx_seq_one_letter_code
_entity_poly.pdbx_strand_id
1 'polypeptide(L)'
;MFGIGIYRHGEKPGTLTAEWLDNRMVDAGVRAGTGFAQNGPTNGFVGDYDITYEAGDQRVDLKLTIRADGPNFRLQWLKDDVLIDEGIAFQSADTLILGYQST
;
A
#
# COMPACT_ATOMS: atom_id res chain seq x y z
N MET A 1 -5.55 11.05 -8.90
CA MET A 1 -5.56 9.68 -9.48
C MET A 1 -6.19 8.75 -8.45
N PHE A 2 -6.80 7.64 -8.84
CA PHE A 2 -7.34 6.68 -7.85
C PHE A 2 -7.02 5.25 -8.24
N GLY A 3 -6.97 4.37 -7.24
CA GLY A 3 -6.69 2.97 -7.46
C GLY A 3 -7.17 2.09 -6.32
N ILE A 4 -6.96 0.80 -6.52
CA ILE A 4 -7.22 -0.24 -5.52
C ILE A 4 -5.95 -1.04 -5.29
N GLY A 5 -5.87 -1.66 -4.12
CA GLY A 5 -4.77 -2.54 -3.81
C GLY A 5 -5.10 -3.51 -2.70
N ILE A 6 -4.13 -4.37 -2.45
CA ILE A 6 -4.16 -5.29 -1.33
C ILE A 6 -2.79 -5.36 -0.67
N TYR A 7 -2.78 -5.54 0.65
CA TYR A 7 -1.59 -5.93 1.39
C TYR A 7 -1.77 -7.29 2.04
N ARG A 8 -0.72 -8.10 2.03
CA ARG A 8 -0.62 -9.35 2.78
C ARG A 8 0.64 -9.33 3.63
N HIS A 9 0.64 -10.09 4.72
CA HIS A 9 1.87 -10.32 5.47
C HIS A 9 2.91 -11.01 4.60
N GLY A 10 4.14 -10.52 4.63
CA GLY A 10 5.27 -11.18 3.99
C GLY A 10 5.78 -12.37 4.82
N GLU A 11 6.78 -13.06 4.29
CA GLU A 11 7.38 -14.24 4.94
C GLU A 11 8.08 -13.91 6.27
N LYS A 12 8.46 -12.65 6.50
CA LYS A 12 9.19 -12.20 7.68
C LYS A 12 8.32 -11.26 8.52
N PRO A 13 8.41 -11.30 9.86
CA PRO A 13 7.77 -10.30 10.71
C PRO A 13 8.19 -8.89 10.29
N GLY A 14 7.25 -7.95 10.30
CA GLY A 14 7.52 -6.57 9.89
C GLY A 14 7.54 -6.32 8.38
N THR A 15 7.20 -7.31 7.55
CA THR A 15 7.09 -7.13 6.10
C THR A 15 5.68 -7.34 5.57
N LEU A 16 5.37 -6.63 4.47
CA LEU A 16 4.14 -6.79 3.70
C LEU A 16 4.47 -6.97 2.23
N THR A 17 3.63 -7.70 1.51
CA THR A 17 3.59 -7.69 0.04
C THR A 17 2.35 -6.94 -0.41
N ALA A 18 2.45 -6.25 -1.54
CA ALA A 18 1.37 -5.46 -2.11
C ALA A 18 1.12 -5.83 -3.57
N GLU A 19 -0.13 -5.75 -3.98
CA GLU A 19 -0.55 -5.70 -5.38
C GLU A 19 -1.48 -4.51 -5.53
N TRP A 20 -1.34 -3.75 -6.62
CA TRP A 20 -2.10 -2.52 -6.81
C TRP A 20 -2.38 -2.23 -8.29
N LEU A 21 -3.42 -1.46 -8.53
CA LEU A 21 -3.82 -1.02 -9.86
C LEU A 21 -4.48 0.36 -9.76
N ASP A 22 -4.03 1.31 -10.58
CA ASP A 22 -4.67 2.62 -10.74
C ASP A 22 -5.49 2.72 -12.03
N ASN A 23 -6.30 3.77 -12.12
CA ASN A 23 -7.17 3.99 -13.28
C ASN A 23 -6.40 4.14 -14.61
N ARG A 24 -5.17 4.67 -14.59
CA ARG A 24 -4.33 4.81 -15.80
C ARG A 24 -3.81 3.47 -16.29
N MET A 25 -3.45 2.59 -15.36
CA MET A 25 -3.00 1.23 -15.68
C MET A 25 -4.13 0.41 -16.30
N VAL A 26 -5.36 0.56 -15.77
CA VAL A 26 -6.56 -0.05 -16.36
C VAL A 26 -6.77 0.44 -17.78
N ASP A 27 -6.77 1.76 -17.99
CA ASP A 27 -7.02 2.36 -19.31
C ASP A 27 -5.98 1.96 -20.35
N ALA A 28 -4.72 1.80 -19.93
CA ALA A 28 -3.63 1.36 -20.79
C ALA A 28 -3.52 -0.17 -20.94
N GLY A 29 -4.38 -0.96 -20.28
CA GLY A 29 -4.36 -2.42 -20.36
C GLY A 29 -3.10 -3.06 -19.75
N VAL A 30 -2.49 -2.39 -18.76
CA VAL A 30 -1.23 -2.82 -18.13
C VAL A 30 -1.53 -3.74 -16.95
N ARG A 31 -0.60 -4.64 -16.65
CA ARG A 31 -0.67 -5.51 -15.47
C ARG A 31 -0.56 -4.71 -14.18
N ALA A 32 -1.19 -5.21 -13.12
CA ALA A 32 -1.05 -4.69 -11.77
C ALA A 32 0.43 -4.58 -11.35
N GLY A 33 0.72 -3.54 -10.58
CA GLY A 33 2.02 -3.34 -9.96
C GLY A 33 2.14 -4.16 -8.68
N THR A 34 3.36 -4.36 -8.23
CA THR A 34 3.68 -5.04 -6.97
C THR A 34 4.32 -4.06 -6.01
N GLY A 35 4.36 -4.42 -4.72
CA GLY A 35 5.14 -3.70 -3.73
C GLY A 35 5.65 -4.60 -2.62
N PHE A 36 6.71 -4.14 -1.97
CA PHE A 36 7.31 -4.79 -0.82
C PHE A 36 7.56 -3.77 0.29
N ALA A 37 6.90 -3.98 1.42
CA ALA A 37 7.03 -3.16 2.62
C ALA A 37 7.90 -3.86 3.65
N GLN A 38 8.72 -3.10 4.38
CA GLN A 38 9.61 -3.60 5.43
C GLN A 38 9.70 -2.58 6.57
N ASN A 39 10.43 -2.97 7.62
CA ASN A 39 10.65 -2.17 8.84
C ASN A 39 9.35 -1.83 9.60
N GLY A 40 8.29 -2.59 9.35
CA GLY A 40 7.02 -2.46 10.03
C GLY A 40 6.93 -3.15 11.39
N PRO A 41 5.77 -3.06 12.05
CA PRO A 41 5.46 -3.81 13.26
C PRO A 41 5.53 -5.32 13.01
N THR A 42 5.96 -6.07 14.01
CA THR A 42 6.07 -7.53 13.92
C THR A 42 4.73 -8.24 13.81
N ASN A 43 3.64 -7.62 14.30
CA ASN A 43 2.30 -8.18 14.32
C ASN A 43 1.28 -7.17 13.78
N GLY A 44 0.32 -7.67 12.99
CA GLY A 44 -0.76 -6.86 12.42
C GLY A 44 -0.27 -5.83 11.39
N PHE A 45 -1.20 -5.02 10.90
CA PHE A 45 -0.93 -4.04 9.84
C PHE A 45 -0.66 -2.61 10.35
N VAL A 46 -0.98 -2.30 11.61
CA VAL A 46 -0.91 -0.91 12.12
C VAL A 46 0.53 -0.54 12.44
N GLY A 47 1.12 0.33 11.63
CA GLY A 47 2.45 0.86 11.85
C GLY A 47 2.98 1.65 10.66
N ASP A 48 4.27 1.95 10.71
CA ASP A 48 4.99 2.65 9.65
C ASP A 48 5.91 1.69 8.93
N TYR A 49 6.00 1.82 7.62
CA TYR A 49 6.76 0.94 6.75
C TYR A 49 7.58 1.75 5.74
N ASP A 50 8.72 1.20 5.37
CA ASP A 50 9.42 1.56 4.14
C ASP A 50 8.88 0.66 3.02
N ILE A 51 8.30 1.23 1.97
CA ILE A 51 7.71 0.46 0.87
C ILE A 51 8.30 0.85 -0.47
N THR A 52 8.67 -0.17 -1.26
CA THR A 52 9.03 -0.02 -2.67
C THR A 52 7.89 -0.56 -3.51
N TYR A 53 7.44 0.22 -4.50
CA TYR A 53 6.49 -0.22 -5.53
C TYR A 53 7.17 -0.33 -6.88
N GLU A 54 6.76 -1.34 -7.65
CA GLU A 54 7.28 -1.63 -8.99
C GLU A 54 6.14 -1.89 -9.96
N ALA A 55 6.21 -1.29 -11.16
CA ALA A 55 5.27 -1.52 -12.25
C ALA A 55 6.00 -1.30 -13.60
N GLY A 56 6.27 -2.39 -14.33
CA GLY A 56 7.12 -2.33 -15.52
C GLY A 56 8.52 -1.81 -15.17
N ASP A 57 9.00 -0.78 -15.87
CA ASP A 57 10.30 -0.14 -15.61
C ASP A 57 10.24 0.95 -14.52
N GLN A 58 9.06 1.19 -13.94
CA GLN A 58 8.89 2.18 -12.88
C GLN A 58 9.12 1.56 -11.51
N ARG A 59 9.88 2.28 -10.69
CA ARG A 59 10.12 1.97 -9.28
C ARG A 59 10.00 3.23 -8.44
N VAL A 60 9.32 3.14 -7.30
CA VAL A 60 9.18 4.24 -6.35
C VAL A 60 9.30 3.75 -4.92
N ASP A 61 10.10 4.44 -4.11
CA ASP A 61 10.24 4.19 -2.68
C ASP A 61 9.45 5.26 -1.90
N LEU A 62 8.67 4.83 -0.92
CA LEU A 62 7.76 5.66 -0.13
C LEU A 62 7.80 5.26 1.35
N LYS A 63 7.34 6.18 2.21
CA LYS A 63 6.92 5.88 3.57
C LYS A 63 5.42 5.56 3.56
N LEU A 64 5.06 4.40 4.09
CA LEU A 64 3.67 4.00 4.25
C LEU A 64 3.30 4.03 5.73
N THR A 65 2.25 4.76 6.06
CA THR A 65 1.68 4.83 7.40
C THR A 65 0.30 4.19 7.37
N ILE A 66 0.11 3.14 8.19
CA ILE A 66 -1.19 2.48 8.39
C ILE A 66 -1.63 2.72 9.83
N ARG A 67 -2.85 3.22 10.02
CA ARG A 67 -3.45 3.48 11.33
C ARG A 67 -4.85 2.89 11.40
N ALA A 68 -5.25 2.40 12.57
CA ALA A 68 -6.62 1.96 12.80
C ALA A 68 -7.57 3.17 12.83
N ASP A 69 -8.76 3.00 12.24
CA ASP A 69 -9.84 3.99 12.21
C ASP A 69 -11.18 3.26 12.39
N GLY A 70 -11.49 2.92 13.65
CA GLY A 70 -12.62 2.07 13.98
C GLY A 70 -12.46 0.64 13.41
N PRO A 71 -13.42 0.12 12.63
CA PRO A 71 -13.30 -1.19 11.99
C PRO A 71 -12.41 -1.18 10.73
N ASN A 72 -12.00 0.01 10.28
CA ASN A 72 -11.23 0.22 9.06
C ASN A 72 -9.80 0.68 9.40
N PHE A 73 -9.03 0.93 8.35
CA PHE A 73 -7.68 1.47 8.43
C PHE A 73 -7.58 2.70 7.54
N ARG A 74 -6.82 3.70 7.99
CA ARG A 74 -6.37 4.81 7.17
C ARG A 74 -4.91 4.61 6.77
N LEU A 75 -4.64 4.90 5.51
CA LEU A 75 -3.34 4.74 4.88
C LEU A 75 -2.88 6.07 4.33
N GLN A 76 -1.60 6.35 4.48
CA GLN A 76 -0.93 7.51 3.90
C GLN A 76 0.38 7.06 3.27
N TRP A 77 0.65 7.56 2.07
CA TRP A 77 1.92 7.38 1.38
C TRP A 77 2.63 8.71 1.27
N LEU A 78 3.87 8.75 1.74
CA LEU A 78 4.70 9.94 1.74
C LEU A 78 5.95 9.70 0.90
N LYS A 79 6.31 10.72 0.12
CA LYS A 79 7.58 10.79 -0.59
C LYS A 79 8.35 11.99 -0.05
N ASP A 80 9.55 11.76 0.46
CA ASP A 80 10.39 12.80 1.07
C ASP A 80 9.60 13.61 2.14
N ASP A 81 8.86 12.88 3.00
CA ASP A 81 7.97 13.41 4.05
C ASP A 81 6.79 14.27 3.55
N VAL A 82 6.53 14.29 2.24
CA VAL A 82 5.37 14.93 1.63
C VAL A 82 4.29 13.88 1.34
N LEU A 83 3.07 14.10 1.86
CA LEU A 83 1.91 13.27 1.54
C LEU A 83 1.59 13.35 0.04
N ILE A 84 1.59 12.21 -0.63
CA ILE A 84 1.25 12.11 -2.06
C ILE A 84 -0.03 11.33 -2.31
N ASP A 85 -0.34 10.33 -1.48
CA ASP A 85 -1.56 9.54 -1.59
C ASP A 85 -2.16 9.27 -0.21
N GLU A 86 -3.48 9.13 -0.17
CA GLU A 86 -4.24 8.71 1.00
C GLU A 86 -5.24 7.60 0.64
N GLY A 87 -5.59 6.77 1.62
CA GLY A 87 -6.45 5.61 1.36
C GLY A 87 -7.18 5.10 2.59
N ILE A 88 -8.18 4.27 2.31
CA ILE A 88 -8.97 3.56 3.32
C ILE A 88 -8.92 2.08 2.98
N ALA A 89 -8.74 1.25 4.01
CA ALA A 89 -8.76 -0.19 3.88
C ALA A 89 -9.68 -0.85 4.91
N PHE A 90 -10.10 -2.07 4.60
CA PHE A 90 -10.68 -2.99 5.57
C PHE A 90 -9.91 -4.30 5.55
N GLN A 91 -9.89 -4.99 6.69
CA GLN A 91 -9.24 -6.30 6.79
C GLN A 91 -10.25 -7.40 6.44
N SER A 92 -9.83 -8.32 5.58
CA SER A 92 -10.52 -9.59 5.30
C SER A 92 -9.52 -10.72 5.46
N ALA A 93 -9.72 -11.56 6.48
CA ALA A 93 -8.76 -12.58 6.89
C ALA A 93 -7.35 -11.99 7.12
N ASP A 94 -6.35 -12.46 6.39
CA ASP A 94 -4.94 -12.06 6.45
C ASP A 94 -4.57 -10.99 5.41
N THR A 95 -5.58 -10.36 4.80
CA THR A 95 -5.40 -9.38 3.71
C THR A 95 -6.05 -8.05 4.07
N LEU A 96 -5.34 -6.95 3.86
CA LEU A 96 -5.96 -5.62 3.79
C LEU A 96 -6.39 -5.35 2.35
N ILE A 97 -7.66 -4.99 2.15
CA ILE A 97 -8.20 -4.57 0.86
C ILE A 97 -8.44 -3.07 0.93
N LEU A 98 -7.92 -2.32 -0.04
CA LEU A 98 -7.89 -0.86 0.03
C LEU A 98 -8.27 -0.17 -1.27
N GLY A 99 -8.79 1.03 -1.13
CA GLY A 99 -8.87 2.04 -2.18
C GLY A 99 -8.06 3.26 -1.78
N TYR A 100 -7.45 3.94 -2.75
CA TYR A 100 -6.64 5.13 -2.51
C TYR A 100 -6.86 6.19 -3.58
N GLN A 101 -6.52 7.43 -3.24
CA GLN A 101 -6.47 8.55 -4.15
C GLN A 101 -5.17 9.34 -3.96
N SER A 102 -4.64 9.83 -5.07
CA SER A 102 -3.54 10.79 -5.08
C SER A 102 -4.05 12.20 -4.81
N THR A 103 -3.27 12.90 -4.02
CA THR A 103 -3.46 14.31 -3.66
C THR A 103 -3.12 15.23 -4.83
#